data_AF-A0A924ZDE5-F1
#
_entry.id   AF-A0A924ZDE5-F1
#
_cell.length_a   1.000
_cell.length_b   1.000
_cell.length_c   1.000
_cell.angle_alpha   90.00
_cell.angle_beta   90.00
_cell.angle_gamma   90.00
#
_symmetry.space_group_name_H-M   'P 1'
#
loop_
_entity.id
_entity.type
_entity.pdbx_description
1 polymer ?
#
loop_
_entity_poly.entity_id
_entity_poly.type
_entity_poly.pdbx_seq_one_letter_code
_entity_poly.pdbx_strand_id
1 'polypeptide(L)'
;MKPSAPVACLLSAVLAACALAPATPPRTAEAARAAVPGHRGLDAIDTLVVIYAENRAFDTLFGLFPGANGIPGRNPASTGTVYPQRDFDGSVLATLPPIWGGVSGPGQPATLTQAQTAGLPNRMFQIDDPKGFNGSGVVVGPAVTTRDLVHRYYNNRLQINGGRNDGFAAWGNAGALTMGYYDGSGSQLWKLAQQFTLADNFFMGAFGGSFLNHQYLICACAPTYPNADAATSPAKDSISRIETDAQGRFKRFVPAADMPNSALAGPPRHLRDSSLAPADSNGLFHAVNTMEPAFQPIYNPPA
;
A
#
# COMPACT_ATOMS: atom_id res chain seq x y z
N MET A 1 10.79 -7.87 72.14
CA MET A 1 10.12 -6.78 71.41
C MET A 1 9.79 -7.27 70.01
N LYS A 2 8.48 -7.46 69.78
CA LYS A 2 7.68 -7.59 68.55
C LYS A 2 8.36 -7.83 67.18
N PRO A 3 7.88 -8.84 66.41
CA PRO A 3 8.17 -9.00 64.99
C PRO A 3 7.19 -8.19 64.12
N SER A 4 7.67 -7.63 63.00
CA SER A 4 6.85 -6.98 61.97
C SER A 4 6.58 -7.93 60.81
N ALA A 5 5.29 -8.03 60.45
CA ALA A 5 4.68 -8.98 59.53
C ALA A 5 4.98 -8.69 58.04
N PRO A 6 4.85 -9.71 57.15
CA PRO A 6 4.92 -9.52 55.71
C PRO A 6 3.59 -8.98 55.16
N VAL A 7 3.69 -8.03 54.23
CA VAL A 7 2.56 -7.48 53.46
C VAL A 7 2.13 -8.53 52.43
N ALA A 8 0.96 -9.11 52.66
CA ALA A 8 0.26 -9.96 51.70
C ALA A 8 -0.39 -9.10 50.62
N CYS A 9 -0.06 -9.36 49.35
CA CYS A 9 -0.66 -8.74 48.19
C CYS A 9 -2.06 -9.35 47.98
N LEU A 10 -3.10 -8.51 48.10
CA LEU A 10 -4.49 -8.88 47.88
C LEU A 10 -4.74 -9.23 46.40
N LEU A 11 -5.00 -10.52 46.13
CA LEU A 11 -5.74 -10.94 44.93
C LEU A 11 -7.22 -10.62 45.16
N SER A 12 -7.73 -9.61 44.47
CA SER A 12 -9.17 -9.37 44.38
C SER A 12 -9.81 -10.41 43.46
N ALA A 13 -10.33 -11.49 44.05
CA ALA A 13 -11.25 -12.40 43.38
C ALA A 13 -12.64 -11.76 43.35
N VAL A 14 -13.08 -11.28 42.18
CA VAL A 14 -14.47 -10.89 41.96
C VAL A 14 -15.27 -12.17 41.70
N LEU A 15 -15.98 -12.65 42.72
CA LEU A 15 -17.06 -13.63 42.56
C LEU A 15 -18.20 -12.96 41.77
N ALA A 16 -18.37 -13.33 40.50
CA ALA A 16 -19.59 -13.02 39.77
C ALA A 16 -20.69 -13.99 40.19
N ALA A 17 -21.73 -13.48 40.84
CA ALA A 17 -22.93 -14.22 41.18
C ALA A 17 -23.66 -14.66 39.89
N CYS A 18 -23.70 -15.95 39.61
CA CYS A 18 -24.60 -16.53 38.61
C CYS A 18 -26.03 -16.55 39.19
N ALA A 19 -26.84 -15.56 38.83
CA ALA A 19 -28.27 -15.66 38.98
C ALA A 19 -28.80 -16.66 37.94
N LEU A 20 -29.51 -17.70 38.39
CA LEU A 20 -30.27 -18.59 37.51
C LEU A 20 -31.38 -17.78 36.82
N ALA A 21 -31.17 -17.44 35.55
CA ALA A 21 -32.26 -17.05 34.66
C ALA A 21 -32.97 -18.31 34.13
N PRO A 22 -34.29 -18.30 33.93
CA PRO A 22 -35.01 -19.43 33.36
C PRO A 22 -34.50 -19.70 31.94
N ALA A 23 -34.23 -20.97 31.63
CA ALA A 23 -33.78 -21.41 30.32
C ALA A 23 -34.82 -21.05 29.25
N THR A 24 -34.51 -20.04 28.45
CA THR A 24 -35.22 -19.76 27.20
C THR A 24 -34.90 -20.89 26.21
N PRO A 25 -35.90 -21.42 25.50
CA PRO A 25 -35.66 -22.46 24.51
C PRO A 25 -34.72 -21.93 23.42
N PRO A 26 -33.92 -22.80 22.77
CA PRO A 26 -33.01 -22.38 21.72
C PRO A 26 -33.84 -21.72 20.62
N ARG A 27 -33.62 -20.42 20.41
CA ARG A 27 -34.14 -19.73 19.22
C ARG A 27 -33.60 -20.50 18.02
N THR A 28 -34.50 -21.08 17.24
CA THR A 28 -34.17 -21.66 15.94
C THR A 28 -33.38 -20.62 15.14
N ALA A 29 -32.39 -21.06 14.36
CA ALA A 29 -31.56 -20.17 13.51
C ALA A 29 -32.39 -19.28 12.57
N GLU A 30 -33.67 -19.64 12.39
CA GLU A 30 -34.69 -18.90 11.65
C GLU A 30 -35.11 -17.58 12.32
N ALA A 31 -35.16 -17.52 13.66
CA ALA A 31 -35.52 -16.30 14.39
C ALA A 31 -34.37 -15.26 14.45
N ALA A 32 -33.12 -15.71 14.29
CA ALA A 32 -31.95 -14.81 14.21
C ALA A 32 -31.82 -14.12 12.84
N ARG A 33 -32.44 -14.67 11.79
CA ARG A 33 -32.52 -14.02 10.46
C ARG A 33 -33.50 -12.84 10.41
N ALA A 34 -34.41 -12.72 11.38
CA ALA A 34 -35.53 -11.79 11.30
C ALA A 34 -35.31 -10.42 11.99
N ALA A 35 -34.13 -10.16 12.60
CA ALA A 35 -33.93 -8.97 13.43
C ALA A 35 -32.66 -8.16 13.11
N VAL A 36 -32.20 -8.15 11.85
CA VAL A 36 -31.28 -7.12 11.34
C VAL A 36 -32.02 -6.32 10.28
N PRO A 37 -32.43 -5.07 10.55
CA PRO A 37 -32.91 -4.18 9.49
C PRO A 37 -31.72 -3.87 8.57
N GLY A 38 -31.53 -4.65 7.51
CA GLY A 38 -30.37 -4.47 6.63
C GLY A 38 -30.28 -5.36 5.39
N HIS A 39 -30.96 -6.51 5.32
CA HIS A 39 -30.84 -7.40 4.14
C HIS A 39 -31.65 -6.96 2.92
N ARG A 40 -32.64 -6.07 3.08
CA ARG A 40 -33.56 -5.67 2.00
C ARG A 40 -32.88 -5.07 0.75
N GLY A 41 -31.68 -4.53 0.88
CA GLY A 41 -30.94 -3.94 -0.24
C GLY A 41 -30.14 -4.96 -1.06
N LEU A 42 -29.59 -5.99 -0.41
CA LEU A 42 -28.77 -7.00 -1.11
C LEU A 42 -29.64 -8.00 -1.86
N ASP A 43 -30.82 -8.34 -1.33
CA ASP A 43 -31.78 -9.24 -1.98
C ASP A 43 -32.36 -8.64 -3.28
N ALA A 44 -32.19 -7.33 -3.49
CA ALA A 44 -32.59 -6.63 -4.72
C ALA A 44 -31.48 -6.61 -5.80
N ILE A 45 -30.31 -7.19 -5.52
CA ILE A 45 -29.18 -7.24 -6.45
C ILE A 45 -29.12 -8.62 -7.10
N ASP A 46 -29.63 -8.72 -8.34
CA ASP A 46 -29.55 -9.96 -9.13
C ASP A 46 -28.17 -10.19 -9.75
N THR A 47 -27.42 -9.11 -10.01
CA THR A 47 -26.14 -9.17 -10.73
C THR A 47 -25.14 -8.21 -10.13
N LEU A 48 -23.98 -8.75 -9.74
CA LEU A 48 -22.82 -7.97 -9.32
C LEU A 48 -21.78 -7.97 -10.44
N VAL A 49 -21.47 -6.79 -10.97
CA VAL A 49 -20.36 -6.61 -11.91
C VAL A 49 -19.21 -5.95 -11.17
N VAL A 50 -18.06 -6.63 -11.12
CA VAL A 50 -16.83 -6.12 -10.51
C VAL A 50 -15.91 -5.65 -11.63
N ILE A 51 -15.69 -4.34 -11.74
CA ILE A 51 -14.69 -3.74 -12.63
C ILE A 51 -13.42 -3.52 -11.82
N TYR A 52 -12.42 -4.37 -12.02
CA TYR A 52 -11.13 -4.27 -11.32
C TYR A 52 -10.15 -3.41 -12.13
N ALA A 53 -10.05 -2.13 -11.76
CA ALA A 53 -9.11 -1.18 -12.35
C ALA A 53 -7.70 -1.34 -11.77
N GLU A 54 -6.72 -0.64 -12.35
CA GLU A 54 -5.31 -0.87 -12.03
C GLU A 54 -4.49 0.40 -11.76
N ASN A 55 -3.53 0.17 -10.86
CA ASN A 55 -2.35 0.93 -10.42
C ASN A 55 -2.49 2.41 -10.02
N ARG A 56 -3.64 2.85 -9.48
CA ARG A 56 -3.80 4.21 -8.93
C ARG A 56 -4.31 4.21 -7.49
N ALA A 57 -3.65 4.98 -6.62
CA ALA A 57 -4.09 5.20 -5.25
C ALA A 57 -5.28 6.17 -5.19
N PHE A 58 -6.05 6.12 -4.09
CA PHE A 58 -7.20 7.00 -3.88
C PHE A 58 -6.81 8.48 -3.98
N ASP A 59 -5.79 8.91 -3.24
CA ASP A 59 -5.35 10.31 -3.24
C ASP A 59 -4.86 10.79 -4.61
N THR A 60 -4.33 9.90 -5.44
CA THR A 60 -3.88 10.25 -6.80
C THR A 60 -5.03 10.70 -7.69
N LEU A 61 -6.22 10.10 -7.54
CA LEU A 61 -7.37 10.34 -8.44
C LEU A 61 -8.52 11.11 -7.78
N PHE A 62 -8.78 10.86 -6.51
CA PHE A 62 -9.91 11.37 -5.74
C PHE A 62 -9.48 12.21 -4.54
N GLY A 63 -8.18 12.46 -4.36
CA GLY A 63 -7.67 13.22 -3.22
C GLY A 63 -8.32 14.60 -3.05
N LEU A 64 -8.77 15.22 -4.15
CA LEU A 64 -9.47 16.50 -4.18
C LEU A 64 -11.01 16.39 -4.24
N PHE A 65 -11.57 15.18 -4.25
CA PHE A 65 -13.02 14.97 -4.39
C PHE A 65 -13.79 15.62 -3.21
N PRO A 66 -14.80 16.46 -3.46
CA PRO A 66 -15.49 17.18 -2.38
C PRO A 66 -16.08 16.22 -1.33
N GLY A 67 -15.72 16.43 -0.06
CA GLY A 67 -16.23 15.65 1.07
C GLY A 67 -15.49 14.34 1.34
N ALA A 68 -14.54 13.93 0.49
CA ALA A 68 -13.75 12.73 0.72
C ALA A 68 -12.66 12.92 1.79
N ASN A 69 -12.34 11.84 2.50
CA ASN A 69 -11.11 11.68 3.29
C ASN A 69 -9.87 11.55 2.37
N GLY A 70 -9.59 12.61 1.61
CA GLY A 70 -8.50 12.67 0.64
C GLY A 70 -7.24 13.36 1.19
N ILE A 71 -6.65 14.25 0.39
CA ILE A 71 -5.33 14.84 0.68
C ILE A 71 -5.44 15.94 1.77
N PRO A 72 -4.80 15.78 2.95
CA PRO A 72 -4.85 16.81 3.98
C PRO A 72 -4.18 18.11 3.55
N GLY A 73 -4.79 19.25 3.87
CA GLY A 73 -4.32 20.58 3.46
C GLY A 73 -4.55 20.90 1.97
N ARG A 74 -5.24 20.02 1.24
CA ARG A 74 -5.74 20.27 -0.12
C ARG A 74 -7.25 20.05 -0.21
N ASN A 75 -7.73 18.99 0.43
CA ASN A 75 -9.16 18.72 0.58
C ASN A 75 -9.65 19.20 1.96
N PRO A 76 -10.63 20.12 2.03
CA PRO A 76 -11.15 20.64 3.29
C PRO A 76 -11.75 19.58 4.24
N ALA A 77 -12.22 18.45 3.70
CA ALA A 77 -12.81 17.37 4.50
C ALA A 77 -11.77 16.44 5.14
N SER A 78 -10.51 16.49 4.70
CA SER A 78 -9.45 15.61 5.20
C SER A 78 -8.78 16.17 6.45
N THR A 79 -8.65 15.33 7.47
CA THR A 79 -8.11 15.71 8.81
C THR A 79 -6.76 15.06 9.14
N GLY A 80 -6.12 14.40 8.17
CA GLY A 80 -4.85 13.70 8.36
C GLY A 80 -3.64 14.63 8.53
N THR A 81 -2.50 14.08 8.96
CA THR A 81 -1.22 14.81 9.01
C THR A 81 -0.33 14.39 7.85
N VAL A 82 0.21 15.37 7.12
CA VAL A 82 1.21 15.13 6.06
C VAL A 82 2.59 15.28 6.66
N TYR A 83 3.39 14.22 6.60
CA TYR A 83 4.78 14.24 7.02
C TYR A 83 5.72 14.51 5.84
N PRO A 84 6.78 15.31 6.03
CA PRO A 84 7.85 15.44 5.04
C PRO A 84 8.49 14.08 4.75
N GLN A 85 8.77 13.79 3.48
CA GLN A 85 9.41 12.56 3.07
C GLN A 85 10.84 12.48 3.62
N ARG A 86 11.28 11.25 3.90
CA ARG A 86 12.59 10.95 4.49
C ARG A 86 13.48 10.19 3.53
N ASP A 87 14.77 10.33 3.74
CA ASP A 87 15.81 9.62 3.00
C ASP A 87 16.05 8.21 3.59
N PHE A 88 16.95 7.44 2.97
CA PHE A 88 17.29 6.08 3.38
C PHE A 88 17.83 5.96 4.80
N ASP A 89 18.50 7.01 5.30
CA ASP A 89 19.02 7.10 6.67
C ASP A 89 17.99 7.62 7.68
N GLY A 90 16.78 7.95 7.23
CA GLY A 90 15.70 8.50 8.04
C GLY A 90 15.79 10.01 8.25
N SER A 91 16.77 10.72 7.69
CA SER A 91 16.80 12.19 7.68
C SER A 91 15.63 12.76 6.86
N VAL A 92 15.20 13.98 7.18
CA VAL A 92 14.17 14.67 6.37
C VAL A 92 14.81 15.18 5.09
N LEU A 93 14.23 14.83 3.94
CA LEU A 93 14.69 15.34 2.65
C LEU A 93 14.45 16.84 2.54
N ALA A 94 15.48 17.61 2.19
CA ALA A 94 15.34 19.06 1.94
C ALA A 94 14.47 19.34 0.71
N THR A 95 14.62 18.52 -0.33
CA THR A 95 13.81 18.50 -1.56
C THR A 95 13.52 17.04 -1.92
N LEU A 96 12.46 16.81 -2.70
CA LEU A 96 12.19 15.46 -3.21
C LEU A 96 13.31 15.04 -4.19
N PRO A 97 13.64 13.72 -4.23
CA PRO A 97 14.49 13.18 -5.28
C PRO A 97 13.87 13.46 -6.65
N PRO A 98 14.70 13.68 -7.69
CA PRO A 98 14.18 13.86 -9.03
C PRO A 98 13.40 12.62 -9.46
N ILE A 99 12.52 12.78 -10.43
CA ILE A 99 11.81 11.66 -11.03
C ILE A 99 12.81 10.91 -11.89
N TRP A 100 13.35 9.82 -11.37
CA TRP A 100 14.39 9.06 -12.06
C TRP A 100 13.87 8.54 -13.41
N GLY A 101 14.61 8.83 -14.47
CA GLY A 101 14.20 8.53 -15.85
C GLY A 101 13.16 9.47 -16.47
N GLY A 102 12.67 10.48 -15.74
CA GLY A 102 11.65 11.43 -16.22
C GLY A 102 10.20 11.03 -15.92
N VAL A 103 9.26 11.92 -16.22
CA VAL A 103 7.84 11.79 -15.79
C VAL A 103 7.06 10.76 -16.61
N SER A 104 7.21 10.81 -17.93
CA SER A 104 6.34 10.11 -18.87
C SER A 104 6.97 8.83 -19.39
N GLY A 105 6.13 7.86 -19.77
CA GLY A 105 6.56 6.66 -20.47
C GLY A 105 7.10 6.96 -21.88
N PRO A 106 7.73 5.97 -22.53
CA PRO A 106 8.21 6.11 -23.90
C PRO A 106 7.09 6.51 -24.88
N GLY A 107 7.40 7.41 -25.83
CA GLY A 107 6.48 7.81 -26.90
C GLY A 107 5.36 8.78 -26.50
N GLN A 108 5.38 9.31 -25.28
CA GLN A 108 4.36 10.25 -24.81
C GLN A 108 4.59 11.68 -25.32
N PRO A 109 3.53 12.46 -25.58
CA PRO A 109 3.64 13.80 -26.16
C PRO A 109 4.17 14.86 -25.18
N ALA A 110 3.82 14.75 -23.90
CA ALA A 110 4.37 15.60 -22.85
C ALA A 110 5.49 14.85 -22.14
N THR A 111 6.72 15.37 -22.21
CA THR A 111 7.88 14.75 -21.55
C THR A 111 8.61 15.77 -20.69
N LEU A 112 9.04 15.31 -19.52
CA LEU A 112 9.92 16.05 -18.61
C LEU A 112 11.03 15.10 -18.20
N THR A 113 12.27 15.53 -18.43
CA THR A 113 13.48 14.78 -18.10
C THR A 113 13.70 14.76 -16.59
N GLN A 114 14.50 13.81 -16.10
CA GLN A 114 14.92 13.75 -14.70
C GLN A 114 15.49 15.09 -14.21
N ALA A 115 16.35 15.74 -15.00
CA ALA A 115 16.96 17.02 -14.65
C ALA A 115 15.92 18.14 -14.45
N GLN A 116 14.86 18.16 -15.27
CA GLN A 116 13.77 19.14 -15.16
C GLN A 116 12.86 18.92 -13.94
N THR A 117 12.99 17.76 -13.28
CA THR A 117 12.20 17.40 -12.08
C THR A 117 13.01 17.48 -10.78
N ALA A 118 14.26 17.94 -10.84
CA ALA A 118 15.10 18.07 -9.65
C ALA A 118 14.66 19.26 -8.77
N GLY A 119 14.90 19.14 -7.46
CA GLY A 119 14.69 20.25 -6.52
C GLY A 119 13.24 20.55 -6.17
N LEU A 120 12.31 19.61 -6.44
CA LEU A 120 10.91 19.75 -6.05
C LEU A 120 10.79 19.92 -4.52
N PRO A 121 9.93 20.83 -4.02
CA PRO A 121 9.70 20.95 -2.58
C PRO A 121 9.21 19.62 -1.98
N ASN A 122 9.64 19.29 -0.76
CA ASN A 122 9.24 18.07 -0.05
C ASN A 122 7.78 18.11 0.42
N ARG A 123 6.85 17.98 -0.54
CA ARG A 123 5.40 17.96 -0.35
C ARG A 123 4.70 17.41 -1.59
N MET A 124 3.43 17.04 -1.44
CA MET A 124 2.58 16.65 -2.56
C MET A 124 2.36 17.82 -3.54
N PHE A 125 2.21 17.49 -4.82
CA PHE A 125 2.00 18.45 -5.91
C PHE A 125 1.02 17.91 -6.95
N GLN A 126 0.39 18.83 -7.69
CA GLN A 126 -0.51 18.49 -8.78
C GLN A 126 0.28 18.21 -10.06
N ILE A 127 0.08 17.04 -10.67
CA ILE A 127 0.79 16.59 -11.87
C ILE A 127 0.28 17.37 -13.11
N ASP A 128 -1.02 17.58 -13.18
CA ASP A 128 -1.73 18.24 -14.28
C ASP A 128 -2.03 19.72 -14.01
N ASP A 129 -1.20 20.38 -13.21
CA ASP A 129 -1.32 21.83 -12.96
C ASP A 129 -1.39 22.57 -14.31
N PRO A 130 -2.41 23.43 -14.54
CA PRO A 130 -2.52 24.22 -15.77
C PRO A 130 -1.32 25.13 -16.06
N LYS A 131 -0.52 25.48 -15.04
CA LYS A 131 0.75 26.21 -15.17
C LYS A 131 1.92 25.30 -15.60
N GLY A 132 1.65 24.02 -15.84
CA GLY A 132 2.61 22.97 -16.09
C GLY A 132 3.17 22.36 -14.82
N PHE A 133 3.68 21.14 -14.94
CA PHE A 133 4.28 20.36 -13.87
C PHE A 133 5.32 21.20 -13.12
N ASN A 134 5.02 21.53 -11.86
CA ASN A 134 5.82 22.42 -11.02
C ASN A 134 6.25 23.74 -11.70
N GLY A 135 5.33 24.37 -12.46
CA GLY A 135 5.59 25.66 -13.13
C GLY A 135 6.49 25.57 -14.36
N SER A 136 6.73 24.38 -14.90
CA SER A 136 7.52 24.17 -16.12
C SER A 136 6.83 24.65 -17.41
N GLY A 137 5.53 24.97 -17.37
CA GLY A 137 4.71 25.19 -18.56
C GLY A 137 4.30 23.91 -19.30
N VAL A 138 4.85 22.75 -18.93
CA VAL A 138 4.49 21.45 -19.55
C VAL A 138 3.39 20.78 -18.72
N VAL A 139 2.18 20.70 -19.26
CA VAL A 139 1.06 20.03 -18.60
C VAL A 139 1.12 18.53 -18.84
N VAL A 140 1.21 17.75 -17.75
CA VAL A 140 1.14 16.29 -17.79
C VAL A 140 -0.27 15.86 -17.42
N GLY A 141 -1.17 15.91 -18.39
CA GLY A 141 -2.58 15.58 -18.18
C GLY A 141 -2.83 14.08 -17.93
N PRO A 142 -4.05 13.69 -17.52
CA PRO A 142 -4.39 12.31 -17.19
C PRO A 142 -4.34 11.34 -18.39
N ALA A 143 -4.32 11.84 -19.64
CA ALA A 143 -4.13 11.04 -20.85
C ALA A 143 -2.66 10.69 -21.13
N VAL A 144 -1.71 11.33 -20.44
CA VAL A 144 -0.28 11.05 -20.57
C VAL A 144 0.06 9.87 -19.68
N THR A 145 0.55 8.79 -20.28
CA THR A 145 1.04 7.65 -19.51
C THR A 145 2.31 8.04 -18.76
N THR A 146 2.23 8.13 -17.44
CA THR A 146 3.40 8.34 -16.58
C THR A 146 4.20 7.06 -16.42
N ARG A 147 5.40 7.16 -15.85
CA ARG A 147 6.11 5.98 -15.34
C ARG A 147 5.23 5.21 -14.34
N ASP A 148 5.38 3.89 -14.36
CA ASP A 148 4.74 3.00 -13.40
C ASP A 148 5.47 3.07 -12.05
N LEU A 149 4.68 3.27 -10.99
CA LEU A 149 5.18 3.39 -9.63
C LEU A 149 5.35 1.99 -9.07
N VAL A 150 6.45 1.72 -8.38
CA VAL A 150 6.62 0.43 -7.71
C VAL A 150 5.50 0.21 -6.71
N HIS A 151 4.85 -0.94 -6.79
CA HIS A 151 3.72 -1.33 -5.96
C HIS A 151 3.95 -2.73 -5.38
N ARG A 152 5.18 -3.00 -4.92
CA ARG A 152 5.62 -4.32 -4.40
C ARG A 152 5.45 -4.41 -2.89
N TYR A 153 5.32 -5.64 -2.38
CA TYR A 153 4.96 -5.93 -0.98
C TYR A 153 5.84 -5.22 0.04
N TYR A 154 7.16 -5.34 -0.06
CA TYR A 154 8.09 -4.74 0.90
C TYR A 154 8.30 -3.24 0.66
N ASN A 155 8.24 -2.77 -0.59
CA ASN A 155 8.27 -1.33 -0.89
C ASN A 155 7.11 -0.61 -0.20
N ASN A 156 5.88 -1.11 -0.33
CA ASN A 156 4.72 -0.54 0.37
C ASN A 156 4.96 -0.39 1.87
N ARG A 157 5.56 -1.40 2.51
CA ARG A 157 5.86 -1.36 3.96
C ARG A 157 6.89 -0.29 4.32
N LEU A 158 7.92 -0.12 3.48
CA LEU A 158 8.93 0.93 3.65
C LEU A 158 8.34 2.33 3.39
N GLN A 159 7.46 2.46 2.41
CA GLN A 159 6.82 3.73 2.05
C GLN A 159 5.83 4.20 3.11
N ILE A 160 5.01 3.28 3.63
CA ILE A 160 4.04 3.53 4.71
C ILE A 160 4.73 3.81 6.04
N ASN A 161 5.91 3.22 6.27
CA ASN A 161 6.77 3.47 7.43
C ASN A 161 6.01 3.52 8.77
N GLY A 162 5.31 2.43 9.12
CA GLY A 162 4.55 2.34 10.36
C GLY A 162 3.36 3.32 10.46
N GLY A 163 2.84 3.79 9.33
CA GLY A 163 1.72 4.73 9.24
C GLY A 163 2.13 6.19 9.15
N ARG A 164 3.44 6.51 9.20
CA ARG A 164 3.94 7.87 8.98
C ARG A 164 3.82 8.33 7.54
N ASN A 165 3.75 7.40 6.58
CA ASN A 165 3.63 7.70 5.15
C ASN A 165 4.71 8.68 4.63
N ASP A 166 5.92 8.58 5.19
CA ASP A 166 7.05 9.48 4.89
C ASP A 166 8.18 8.78 4.12
N GLY A 167 7.95 7.59 3.57
CA GLY A 167 8.95 6.82 2.82
C GLY A 167 8.71 6.72 1.31
N PHE A 168 7.64 7.31 0.78
CA PHE A 168 7.21 7.13 -0.63
C PHE A 168 8.26 7.57 -1.64
N ALA A 169 8.82 8.76 -1.44
CA ALA A 169 9.78 9.33 -2.40
C ALA A 169 11.12 8.60 -2.42
N ALA A 170 11.55 8.01 -1.30
CA ALA A 170 12.82 7.30 -1.21
C ALA A 170 12.69 5.82 -1.61
N TRP A 171 11.71 5.10 -1.05
CA TRP A 171 11.58 3.65 -1.20
C TRP A 171 10.77 3.22 -2.43
N GLY A 172 10.74 4.10 -3.44
CA GLY A 172 10.07 3.90 -4.73
C GLY A 172 11.06 3.65 -5.87
N ASN A 173 10.53 3.57 -7.10
CA ASN A 173 11.33 3.59 -8.33
C ASN A 173 11.20 4.92 -9.09
N ALA A 174 10.35 5.85 -8.64
CA ALA A 174 9.95 7.04 -9.41
C ALA A 174 10.20 8.38 -8.71
N GLY A 175 10.97 8.38 -7.61
CA GLY A 175 11.30 9.60 -6.85
C GLY A 175 10.08 10.44 -6.53
N ALA A 176 10.14 11.74 -6.81
CA ALA A 176 9.06 12.69 -6.52
C ALA A 176 7.69 12.34 -7.14
N LEU A 177 7.62 11.54 -8.20
CA LEU A 177 6.34 11.24 -8.88
C LEU A 177 5.34 10.56 -7.95
N THR A 178 5.81 9.82 -6.94
CA THR A 178 4.95 9.19 -5.93
C THR A 178 4.17 10.20 -5.09
N MET A 179 4.60 11.47 -5.07
CA MET A 179 3.96 12.56 -4.34
C MET A 179 2.93 13.32 -5.20
N GLY A 180 2.71 12.89 -6.44
CA GLY A 180 1.84 13.56 -7.39
C GLY A 180 0.37 13.13 -7.29
N TYR A 181 -0.54 14.08 -7.49
CA TYR A 181 -1.98 13.86 -7.65
C TYR A 181 -2.54 14.59 -8.88
N TYR A 182 -3.70 14.19 -9.37
CA TYR A 182 -4.40 14.85 -10.48
C TYR A 182 -5.59 15.67 -9.99
N ASP A 183 -5.93 16.74 -10.70
CA ASP A 183 -7.27 17.32 -10.62
C ASP A 183 -8.27 16.45 -11.39
N GLY A 184 -8.96 15.59 -10.65
CA GLY A 184 -9.96 14.67 -11.20
C GLY A 184 -11.30 15.31 -11.53
N SER A 185 -11.52 16.61 -11.26
CA SER A 185 -12.84 17.26 -11.32
C SER A 185 -13.52 17.23 -12.69
N GLY A 186 -12.74 17.23 -13.76
CA GLY A 186 -13.23 17.10 -15.13
C GLY A 186 -13.48 15.66 -15.60
N SER A 187 -13.09 14.65 -14.81
CA SER A 187 -13.09 13.25 -15.25
C SER A 187 -14.49 12.61 -15.25
N GLN A 188 -14.71 11.66 -16.17
CA GLN A 188 -15.94 10.86 -16.16
C GLN A 188 -16.05 9.99 -14.89
N LEU A 189 -14.91 9.60 -14.33
CA LEU A 189 -14.85 8.82 -13.09
C LEU A 189 -15.40 9.62 -11.90
N TRP A 190 -15.10 10.92 -11.79
CA TRP A 190 -15.70 11.78 -10.77
C TRP A 190 -17.19 12.00 -10.98
N LYS A 191 -17.67 12.12 -12.23
CA LYS A 191 -19.10 12.19 -12.51
C LYS A 191 -19.85 10.95 -12.02
N LEU A 192 -19.24 9.76 -12.13
CA LEU A 192 -19.79 8.54 -11.54
C LEU A 192 -19.78 8.61 -10.01
N ALA A 193 -18.68 9.03 -9.40
CA ALA A 193 -18.58 9.18 -7.94
C ALA A 193 -19.56 10.23 -7.35
N GLN A 194 -20.00 11.21 -8.15
CA GLN A 194 -21.04 12.16 -7.76
C GLN A 194 -22.46 11.57 -7.84
N GLN A 195 -22.68 10.58 -8.70
CA GLN A 195 -23.99 9.92 -8.89
C GLN A 195 -24.17 8.71 -7.98
N PHE A 196 -23.07 8.10 -7.53
CA PHE A 196 -23.05 6.85 -6.79
C PHE A 196 -22.22 6.99 -5.50
N THR A 197 -21.99 5.87 -4.82
CA THR A 197 -21.19 5.83 -3.60
C THR A 197 -19.70 5.79 -3.93
N LEU A 198 -18.94 6.72 -3.35
CA LEU A 198 -17.48 6.68 -3.30
C LEU A 198 -17.04 6.17 -1.91
N ALA A 199 -16.28 5.07 -1.87
CA ALA A 199 -15.68 4.58 -0.64
C ALA A 199 -14.27 5.19 -0.48
N ASP A 200 -14.11 6.11 0.48
CA ASP A 200 -12.87 6.87 0.73
C ASP A 200 -12.01 6.30 1.87
N ASN A 201 -12.43 5.16 2.44
CA ASN A 201 -11.69 4.39 3.43
C ASN A 201 -11.65 2.90 3.04
N PHE A 202 -11.46 2.65 1.74
CA PHE A 202 -11.30 1.31 1.16
C PHE A 202 -9.82 1.04 0.89
N PHE A 203 -9.29 -0.03 1.48
CA PHE A 203 -7.87 -0.37 1.43
C PHE A 203 -7.66 -1.68 0.66
N MET A 204 -6.49 -1.81 0.03
CA MET A 204 -6.05 -3.08 -0.57
C MET A 204 -6.07 -4.21 0.48
N GLY A 205 -6.46 -5.42 0.06
CA GLY A 205 -6.59 -6.57 0.96
C GLY A 205 -5.24 -7.03 1.53
N ALA A 206 -4.16 -6.87 0.77
CA ALA A 206 -2.79 -7.09 1.23
C ALA A 206 -1.86 -6.02 0.65
N PHE A 207 -0.75 -5.74 1.33
CA PHE A 207 0.32 -4.94 0.73
C PHE A 207 0.80 -5.58 -0.57
N GLY A 208 1.25 -4.79 -1.54
CA GLY A 208 1.86 -5.30 -2.76
C GLY A 208 0.99 -5.10 -3.99
N GLY A 209 1.30 -5.86 -5.03
CA GLY A 209 0.85 -5.57 -6.39
C GLY A 209 -0.37 -6.38 -6.80
N SER A 210 -0.65 -6.33 -8.10
CA SER A 210 -1.81 -6.95 -8.75
C SER A 210 -1.90 -8.45 -8.46
N PHE A 211 -0.80 -9.22 -8.64
CA PHE A 211 -0.82 -10.69 -8.47
C PHE A 211 -1.40 -11.13 -7.12
N LEU A 212 -0.91 -10.58 -6.02
CA LEU A 212 -1.40 -10.93 -4.68
C LEU A 212 -2.83 -10.43 -4.45
N ASN A 213 -3.12 -9.17 -4.79
CA ASN A 213 -4.43 -8.56 -4.50
C ASN A 213 -5.55 -9.12 -5.38
N HIS A 214 -5.27 -9.58 -6.60
CA HIS A 214 -6.25 -10.29 -7.44
C HIS A 214 -6.70 -11.60 -6.78
N GLN A 215 -5.78 -12.34 -6.15
CA GLN A 215 -6.12 -13.55 -5.41
C GLN A 215 -6.84 -13.19 -4.11
N TYR A 216 -6.37 -12.17 -3.40
CA TYR A 216 -6.99 -11.69 -2.17
C TYR A 216 -8.44 -11.22 -2.38
N LEU A 217 -8.76 -10.62 -3.53
CA LEU A 217 -10.13 -10.26 -3.89
C LEU A 217 -11.07 -11.47 -3.92
N ILE A 218 -10.59 -12.62 -4.40
CA ILE A 218 -11.42 -13.81 -4.62
C ILE A 218 -11.52 -14.67 -3.36
N CYS A 219 -10.40 -14.89 -2.65
CA CYS A 219 -10.33 -15.85 -1.54
C CYS A 219 -9.89 -15.27 -0.20
N ALA A 220 -9.52 -13.98 -0.13
CA ALA A 220 -8.83 -13.38 1.03
C ALA A 220 -7.61 -14.19 1.47
N CYS A 221 -6.86 -14.73 0.51
CA CYS A 221 -5.75 -15.65 0.75
C CYS A 221 -4.50 -15.27 -0.06
N ALA A 222 -3.33 -15.59 0.50
CA ALA A 222 -2.06 -15.43 -0.18
C ALA A 222 -1.64 -16.78 -0.81
N PRO A 223 -1.23 -16.81 -2.08
CA PRO A 223 -0.64 -18.00 -2.69
C PRO A 223 0.65 -18.43 -2.00
N THR A 224 0.82 -19.75 -1.91
CA THR A 224 1.92 -20.38 -1.20
C THR A 224 2.84 -21.14 -2.15
N TYR A 225 4.15 -21.13 -1.90
CA TYR A 225 5.15 -21.90 -2.63
C TYR A 225 5.94 -22.79 -1.65
N PRO A 226 5.58 -24.07 -1.45
CA PRO A 226 6.28 -24.93 -0.51
C PRO A 226 7.72 -25.22 -0.98
N ASN A 227 8.64 -25.36 -0.02
CA ASN A 227 10.05 -25.71 -0.27
C ASN A 227 10.77 -24.80 -1.27
N ALA A 228 10.42 -23.51 -1.31
CA ALA A 228 10.99 -22.58 -2.27
C ALA A 228 12.51 -22.48 -2.16
N ASP A 229 13.07 -22.67 -0.97
CA ASP A 229 14.49 -22.60 -0.62
C ASP A 229 15.28 -23.89 -0.87
N ALA A 230 14.61 -24.99 -1.26
CA ALA A 230 15.31 -26.23 -1.58
C ALA A 230 16.35 -26.01 -2.69
N ALA A 231 17.50 -26.71 -2.60
CA ALA A 231 18.58 -26.56 -3.57
C ALA A 231 18.15 -26.84 -5.02
N THR A 232 17.15 -27.71 -5.20
CA THR A 232 16.56 -28.10 -6.49
C THR A 232 15.37 -27.23 -6.91
N SER A 233 14.92 -26.30 -6.06
CA SER A 233 13.77 -25.46 -6.35
C SER A 233 14.14 -24.41 -7.41
N PRO A 234 13.36 -24.28 -8.50
CA PRO A 234 13.55 -23.19 -9.47
C PRO A 234 13.23 -21.81 -8.86
N ALA A 235 12.52 -21.76 -7.74
CA ALA A 235 12.13 -20.53 -7.06
C ALA A 235 13.11 -20.08 -5.96
N LYS A 236 14.20 -20.82 -5.71
CA LYS A 236 15.17 -20.48 -4.64
C LYS A 236 15.75 -19.08 -4.77
N ASP A 237 15.93 -18.63 -6.01
CA ASP A 237 16.44 -17.30 -6.33
C ASP A 237 15.34 -16.22 -6.43
N SER A 238 14.08 -16.63 -6.25
CA SER A 238 12.90 -15.75 -6.19
C SER A 238 12.52 -15.31 -4.77
N ILE A 239 13.24 -15.76 -3.73
CA ILE A 239 13.00 -15.36 -2.34
C ILE A 239 13.66 -14.02 -2.05
N SER A 240 12.87 -13.02 -1.69
CA SER A 240 13.34 -11.67 -1.33
C SER A 240 14.34 -11.70 -0.16
N ARG A 241 15.36 -10.85 -0.21
CA ARG A 241 16.39 -10.74 0.85
C ARG A 241 16.10 -9.53 1.72
N ILE A 242 15.59 -9.81 2.91
CA ILE A 242 15.23 -8.81 3.92
C ILE A 242 16.04 -8.98 5.20
N GLU A 243 16.10 -7.90 5.97
CA GLU A 243 16.54 -7.88 7.36
C GLU A 243 15.30 -7.80 8.26
N THR A 244 15.34 -8.53 9.37
CA THR A 244 14.32 -8.48 10.42
C THR A 244 14.89 -7.89 11.70
N ASP A 245 14.02 -7.37 12.56
CA ASP A 245 14.37 -7.04 13.94
C ASP A 245 14.50 -8.30 14.81
N ALA A 246 14.85 -8.11 16.09
CA ALA A 246 14.99 -9.21 17.05
C ALA A 246 13.67 -9.99 17.29
N GLN A 247 12.52 -9.43 16.88
CA GLN A 247 11.21 -10.06 16.96
C GLN A 247 10.79 -10.70 15.63
N GLY A 248 11.66 -10.75 14.62
CA GLY A 248 11.37 -11.32 13.31
C GLY A 248 10.51 -10.43 12.42
N ARG A 249 10.26 -9.16 12.80
CA ARG A 249 9.47 -8.23 11.98
C ARG A 249 10.37 -7.62 10.92
N PHE A 250 9.85 -7.42 9.71
CA PHE A 250 10.56 -6.75 8.63
C PHE A 250 11.08 -5.38 9.07
N LYS A 251 12.38 -5.16 8.84
CA LYS A 251 13.05 -3.89 9.09
C LYS A 251 13.32 -3.17 7.78
N ARG A 252 13.99 -3.83 6.84
CA ARG A 252 14.33 -3.31 5.51
C ARG A 252 14.77 -4.43 4.58
N PHE A 253 14.99 -4.11 3.30
CA PHE A 253 15.77 -4.99 2.42
C PHE A 253 17.24 -5.05 2.83
N VAL A 254 17.91 -6.16 2.53
CA VAL A 254 19.37 -6.18 2.48
C VAL A 254 19.81 -5.28 1.31
N PRO A 255 20.60 -4.22 1.53
CA PRO A 255 21.02 -3.32 0.47
C PRO A 255 21.95 -4.02 -0.52
N ALA A 256 21.91 -3.62 -1.80
CA ALA A 256 22.92 -4.01 -2.77
C ALA A 256 24.26 -3.29 -2.50
N ALA A 257 25.36 -3.83 -3.04
CA ALA A 257 26.68 -3.23 -2.86
C ALA A 257 26.80 -1.81 -3.46
N ASP A 258 25.99 -1.52 -4.47
CA ASP A 258 25.91 -0.24 -5.18
C ASP A 258 24.67 0.60 -4.76
N MET A 259 24.09 0.31 -3.60
CA MET A 259 23.03 1.14 -3.00
C MET A 259 23.52 2.59 -2.84
N PRO A 260 22.84 3.59 -3.41
CA PRO A 260 23.20 4.98 -3.19
C PRO A 260 22.97 5.37 -1.72
N ASN A 261 23.83 6.26 -1.20
CA ASN A 261 23.72 6.74 0.18
C ASN A 261 22.50 7.64 0.43
N SER A 262 21.87 8.14 -0.64
CA SER A 262 20.71 9.04 -0.58
C SER A 262 19.82 8.82 -1.79
N ALA A 263 18.50 8.97 -1.62
CA ALA A 263 17.54 8.97 -2.70
C ALA A 263 17.81 10.13 -3.69
N LEU A 264 18.42 11.23 -3.23
CA LEU A 264 18.82 12.32 -4.12
C LEU A 264 19.85 11.87 -5.17
N ALA A 265 20.66 10.85 -4.87
CA ALA A 265 21.67 10.32 -5.77
C ALA A 265 21.15 9.23 -6.72
N GLY A 266 19.99 8.60 -6.43
CA GLY A 266 19.42 7.57 -7.28
C GLY A 266 18.37 6.69 -6.58
N PRO A 267 17.70 5.81 -7.35
CA PRO A 267 16.73 4.86 -6.80
C PRO A 267 17.40 3.87 -5.83
N PRO A 268 16.64 3.34 -4.85
CA PRO A 268 17.13 2.31 -3.95
C PRO A 268 17.52 1.04 -4.74
N ARG A 269 18.63 0.40 -4.33
CA ARG A 269 19.08 -0.90 -4.84
C ARG A 269 19.12 -1.94 -3.73
N HIS A 270 18.48 -3.07 -3.98
CA HIS A 270 18.35 -4.16 -3.01
C HIS A 270 19.09 -5.39 -3.50
N LEU A 271 19.67 -6.16 -2.59
CA LEU A 271 20.33 -7.42 -2.93
C LEU A 271 19.38 -8.35 -3.68
N ARG A 272 18.12 -8.40 -3.25
CA ARG A 272 17.05 -9.13 -3.94
C ARG A 272 15.67 -8.68 -3.47
N ASP A 273 14.97 -7.95 -4.33
CA ASP A 273 13.53 -7.70 -4.22
C ASP A 273 12.83 -8.55 -5.29
N SER A 274 12.13 -9.61 -4.88
CA SER A 274 11.65 -10.66 -5.80
C SER A 274 10.23 -11.14 -5.46
N SER A 275 9.76 -12.20 -6.11
CA SER A 275 8.35 -12.61 -6.09
C SER A 275 7.90 -13.29 -4.79
N LEU A 276 8.80 -13.96 -4.09
CA LEU A 276 8.50 -14.68 -2.84
C LEU A 276 8.98 -13.90 -1.61
N ALA A 277 8.19 -13.95 -0.54
CA ALA A 277 8.65 -13.60 0.80
C ALA A 277 9.50 -14.74 1.39
N PRO A 278 10.44 -14.47 2.33
CA PRO A 278 11.04 -15.53 3.14
C PRO A 278 9.98 -16.37 3.86
N ALA A 279 10.37 -17.57 4.26
CA ALA A 279 9.51 -18.48 5.00
C ALA A 279 8.90 -17.80 6.23
N ASP A 280 7.61 -18.05 6.44
CA ASP A 280 6.95 -17.72 7.69
C ASP A 280 7.37 -18.66 8.83
N SER A 281 6.78 -18.50 10.02
CA SER A 281 7.09 -19.32 11.19
C SER A 281 6.78 -20.82 11.01
N ASN A 282 6.00 -21.19 9.99
CA ASN A 282 5.66 -22.57 9.65
C ASN A 282 6.54 -23.12 8.51
N GLY A 283 7.53 -22.35 8.04
CA GLY A 283 8.37 -22.76 6.92
C GLY A 283 7.73 -22.53 5.54
N LEU A 284 6.61 -21.83 5.46
CA LEU A 284 5.87 -21.64 4.21
C LEU A 284 6.26 -20.32 3.53
N PHE A 285 6.50 -20.36 2.23
CA PHE A 285 6.78 -19.16 1.43
C PHE A 285 5.51 -18.67 0.76
N HIS A 286 5.35 -17.36 0.70
CA HIS A 286 4.18 -16.71 0.08
C HIS A 286 4.62 -15.93 -1.15
N ALA A 287 3.85 -16.04 -2.23
CA ALA A 287 4.04 -15.22 -3.42
C ALA A 287 3.40 -13.85 -3.21
N VAL A 288 4.26 -12.86 -2.96
CA VAL A 288 3.87 -11.51 -2.55
C VAL A 288 4.00 -10.47 -3.66
N ASN A 289 4.69 -10.82 -4.75
CA ASN A 289 4.71 -10.07 -5.99
C ASN A 289 4.45 -11.01 -7.18
N THR A 290 4.30 -10.45 -8.38
CA THR A 290 4.06 -11.20 -9.62
C THR A 290 5.03 -12.35 -9.80
N MET A 291 4.47 -13.55 -10.00
CA MET A 291 5.18 -14.75 -10.45
C MET A 291 4.83 -15.01 -11.90
N GLU A 292 5.86 -15.15 -12.73
CA GLU A 292 5.69 -15.59 -14.12
C GLU A 292 5.63 -17.13 -14.15
N PRO A 293 4.90 -17.72 -15.12
CA PRO A 293 4.95 -19.16 -15.32
C PRO A 293 6.36 -19.62 -15.73
N ALA A 294 6.67 -20.89 -15.46
CA ALA A 294 8.00 -21.45 -15.68
C ALA A 294 8.39 -21.63 -17.17
N PHE A 295 7.46 -21.39 -18.09
CA PHE A 295 7.64 -21.62 -19.51
C PHE A 295 7.11 -20.45 -20.35
N GLN A 296 7.78 -20.21 -21.48
CA GLN A 296 7.43 -19.18 -22.45
C GLN A 296 6.08 -19.47 -23.16
N PRO A 297 5.39 -18.44 -23.69
CA PRO A 297 5.82 -17.04 -23.75
C PRO A 297 5.52 -16.27 -22.44
N ILE A 298 6.54 -15.62 -21.86
CA ILE A 298 6.42 -14.70 -20.72
C ILE A 298 7.21 -13.42 -20.98
N TYR A 299 6.81 -12.31 -20.35
CA TYR A 299 7.35 -10.97 -20.58
C TYR A 299 8.85 -10.85 -20.20
N ASN A 300 9.29 -11.62 -19.20
CA ASN A 300 10.67 -11.68 -18.76
C ASN A 300 11.38 -12.90 -19.36
N PRO A 301 12.66 -12.81 -19.76
CA PRO A 301 13.44 -14.01 -20.10
C PRO A 301 13.48 -14.97 -18.90
N PRO A 302 13.54 -16.31 -19.12
CA PRO A 302 13.65 -17.27 -18.02
C PRO A 302 14.85 -16.93 -17.13
N ALA A 303 14.67 -17.10 -15.82
CA ALA A 303 15.72 -16.89 -14.81
C ALA A 303 16.92 -17.84 -14.99
#